data_AF-A0AAX4JCZ8-F1
#
_entry.id   AF-A0AAX4JCZ8-F1
#
_cell.length_a   1.000
_cell.length_b   1.000
_cell.length_c   1.000
_cell.angle_alpha   90.00
_cell.angle_beta   90.00
_cell.angle_gamma   90.00
#
_symmetry.space_group_name_H-M   'P 1'
#
loop_
_entity.id
_entity.type
_entity.pdbx_description
1 polymer ?
#
loop_
_entity_poly.entity_id
_entity_poly.type
_entity_poly.pdbx_seq_one_letter_code
_entity_poly.pdbx_strand_id
1 'polypeptide(L)'
;MDTPKENENIIELHIKPETMTDEELEGIYAYADKRKRITWTQEELETLKKGIKKFGKGKWKEILEFYKDDFRPERRMKDLCDKYRCVENGPTGAKHPHKFFWEVDNESNPICVNGEKVLYKCKHPHQAARYCAFSKSFKENVNIIIRIAYEENEKLWIHIYVARYNNGSAKRKSINVRKLAGQSPYRRDGM
;
A
#
# COMPACT_ATOMS: atom_id res chain seq x y z
N MET A 1 12.95 42.82 -10.99
CA MET A 1 12.19 42.27 -9.86
C MET A 1 11.52 41.02 -10.38
N ASP A 2 12.16 39.87 -10.19
CA ASP A 2 11.61 38.58 -10.65
C ASP A 2 10.48 38.16 -9.70
N THR A 3 9.29 38.00 -10.26
CA THR A 3 8.15 37.36 -9.59
C THR A 3 8.48 35.87 -9.35
N PRO A 4 8.18 35.30 -8.18
CA PRO A 4 8.34 33.87 -7.97
C PRO A 4 7.34 33.16 -8.90
N LYS A 5 7.83 32.25 -9.76
CA LYS A 5 6.97 31.36 -10.54
C LYS A 5 6.07 30.60 -9.56
N GLU A 6 4.77 30.80 -9.69
CA GLU A 6 3.77 29.99 -8.99
C GLU A 6 4.05 28.51 -9.27
N ASN A 7 4.09 27.72 -8.20
CA ASN A 7 4.30 26.28 -8.26
C ASN A 7 3.07 25.59 -8.89
N GLU A 8 2.94 25.67 -10.21
CA GLU A 8 1.87 25.04 -11.01
C GLU A 8 1.82 23.49 -10.90
N ASN A 9 2.71 22.89 -10.12
CA ASN A 9 2.83 21.43 -9.98
C ASN A 9 2.34 20.87 -8.63
N ILE A 10 1.85 21.69 -7.70
CA ILE A 10 1.31 21.18 -6.43
C ILE A 10 -0.17 20.86 -6.64
N ILE A 11 -0.44 19.60 -6.97
CA ILE A 11 -1.81 19.10 -7.10
C ILE A 11 -2.42 18.94 -5.72
N GLU A 12 -3.55 19.61 -5.47
CA GLU A 12 -4.32 19.51 -4.23
C GLU A 12 -4.77 18.06 -4.00
N LEU A 13 -4.42 17.51 -2.83
CA LEU A 13 -4.85 16.17 -2.45
C LEU A 13 -6.30 16.24 -1.96
N HIS A 14 -7.12 15.27 -2.38
CA HIS A 14 -8.54 15.18 -2.01
C HIS A 14 -8.79 15.07 -0.50
N ILE A 15 -7.76 14.75 0.29
CA ILE A 15 -7.82 14.65 1.74
C ILE A 15 -6.68 15.47 2.33
N LYS A 16 -7.02 16.40 3.21
CA LYS A 16 -6.09 17.18 4.03
C LYS A 16 -5.94 16.47 5.38
N PRO A 17 -4.85 15.70 5.60
CA PRO A 17 -4.71 14.91 6.83
C PRO A 17 -4.69 15.77 8.09
N GLU A 18 -4.38 17.06 7.97
CA GLU A 18 -4.35 18.02 9.08
C GLU A 18 -5.74 18.34 9.61
N THR A 19 -6.79 18.10 8.82
CA THR A 19 -8.18 18.34 9.21
C THR A 19 -8.89 17.08 9.70
N MET A 20 -8.21 15.93 9.71
CA MET A 20 -8.82 14.65 10.11
C MET A 20 -8.83 14.50 11.63
N THR A 21 -9.95 14.03 12.19
CA THR A 21 -10.03 13.70 13.62
C THR A 21 -9.40 12.35 13.93
N ASP A 22 -9.07 12.10 15.20
CA ASP A 22 -8.55 10.81 15.63
C ASP A 22 -9.57 9.67 15.38
N GLU A 23 -10.88 9.94 15.49
CA GLU A 23 -11.92 8.96 15.16
C GLU A 23 -11.92 8.60 13.67
N GLU A 24 -11.73 9.58 12.78
CA GLU A 24 -11.65 9.34 11.32
C GLU A 24 -10.41 8.52 10.95
N LEU A 25 -9.26 8.83 11.59
CA LEU A 25 -8.05 8.04 11.45
C LEU A 25 -8.23 6.62 11.97
N GLU A 26 -8.95 6.42 13.08
CA GLU A 26 -9.24 5.08 13.60
C GLU A 26 -10.12 4.28 12.64
N GLY A 27 -11.10 4.92 12.00
CA GLY A 27 -11.93 4.32 10.96
C GLY A 27 -11.10 3.75 9.78
N ILE A 28 -10.02 4.44 9.39
CA ILE A 28 -9.11 3.98 8.33
C ILE A 28 -8.37 2.69 8.75
N TYR A 29 -7.98 2.59 10.01
CA TYR A 29 -7.35 1.38 10.53
C TYR A 29 -8.36 0.23 10.66
N ALA A 30 -9.58 0.50 11.13
CA ALA A 30 -10.64 -0.49 11.32
C ALA A 30 -11.08 -1.13 9.99
N TYR A 31 -11.26 -0.34 8.93
CA TYR A 31 -11.61 -0.87 7.59
C TYR A 31 -10.52 -1.79 7.02
N ALA A 32 -9.28 -1.60 7.45
CA ALA A 32 -8.13 -2.33 6.95
C ALA A 32 -7.88 -3.65 7.68
N ASP A 33 -8.63 -3.95 8.76
CA ASP A 33 -8.61 -5.24 9.46
C ASP A 33 -9.42 -6.29 8.68
N LYS A 34 -8.96 -6.52 7.44
CA LYS A 34 -9.58 -7.44 6.49
C LYS A 34 -9.33 -8.89 6.90
N ARG A 35 -10.25 -9.76 6.46
CA ARG A 35 -10.21 -11.23 6.52
C ARG A 35 -8.78 -11.78 6.63
N LYS A 36 -8.53 -12.62 7.65
CA LYS A 36 -7.23 -13.29 7.87
C LYS A 36 -6.72 -13.91 6.57
N ARG A 37 -5.44 -13.68 6.26
CA ARG A 37 -4.79 -14.28 5.09
C ARG A 37 -4.79 -15.80 5.22
N ILE A 38 -5.25 -16.49 4.18
CA ILE A 38 -5.27 -17.95 4.12
C ILE A 38 -4.23 -18.42 3.11
N THR A 39 -3.21 -19.13 3.61
CA THR A 39 -2.17 -19.75 2.79
C THR A 39 -2.76 -20.79 1.86
N TRP A 40 -2.27 -20.85 0.62
CA TRP A 40 -2.67 -21.87 -0.36
C TRP A 40 -1.91 -23.16 -0.12
N THR A 41 -2.63 -24.27 0.03
CA THR A 41 -2.00 -25.60 0.07
C THR A 41 -1.64 -26.07 -1.35
N GLN A 42 -0.78 -27.08 -1.42
CA GLN A 42 -0.42 -27.71 -2.69
C GLN A 42 -1.65 -28.40 -3.33
N GLU A 43 -2.47 -29.05 -2.51
CA GLU A 43 -3.74 -29.66 -2.94
C GLU A 43 -4.69 -28.63 -3.56
N GLU A 44 -4.92 -27.49 -2.89
CA GLU A 44 -5.76 -26.40 -3.44
C GLU A 44 -5.22 -25.90 -4.78
N LEU A 45 -3.90 -25.85 -4.94
CA LEU A 45 -3.26 -25.43 -6.19
C LEU A 45 -3.46 -26.43 -7.33
N GLU A 46 -3.38 -27.71 -7.03
CA GLU A 46 -3.63 -28.78 -8.00
C GLU A 46 -5.10 -28.84 -8.39
N THR A 47 -6.01 -28.70 -7.42
CA THR A 47 -7.45 -28.57 -7.66
C THR A 47 -7.76 -27.36 -8.53
N LEU A 48 -7.14 -26.20 -8.27
CA LEU A 48 -7.30 -25.02 -9.12
C LEU A 48 -6.83 -25.30 -10.56
N LYS A 49 -5.68 -25.96 -10.75
CA LYS A 49 -5.17 -26.34 -12.09
C LYS A 49 -6.13 -27.31 -12.80
N LYS A 50 -6.64 -28.33 -12.09
CA LYS A 50 -7.64 -29.29 -12.62
C LYS A 50 -8.92 -28.57 -13.04
N GLY A 51 -9.42 -27.67 -12.20
CA GLY A 51 -10.61 -26.87 -12.50
C GLY A 51 -10.43 -25.98 -13.72
N ILE A 52 -9.29 -25.30 -13.86
CA ILE A 52 -9.01 -24.49 -15.05
C ILE A 52 -8.91 -25.36 -16.30
N LYS A 53 -8.29 -26.55 -16.22
CA LYS A 53 -8.24 -27.50 -17.34
C LYS A 53 -9.62 -27.99 -17.76
N LYS A 54 -10.54 -28.16 -16.80
CA LYS A 54 -11.90 -28.67 -17.02
C LYS A 54 -12.89 -27.60 -17.51
N PHE A 55 -12.93 -26.44 -16.86
CA PHE A 55 -13.94 -25.40 -17.10
C PHE A 55 -13.40 -24.22 -17.93
N GLY A 56 -12.08 -24.06 -18.02
CA GLY A 56 -11.43 -22.92 -18.67
C GLY A 56 -11.15 -21.74 -17.73
N LYS A 57 -10.31 -20.82 -18.20
CA LYS A 57 -9.96 -19.57 -17.49
C LYS A 57 -11.19 -18.66 -17.41
N GLY A 58 -11.41 -18.02 -16.26
CA GLY A 58 -12.55 -17.11 -16.07
C GLY A 58 -13.79 -17.76 -15.42
N LYS A 59 -13.91 -19.09 -15.48
CA LYS A 59 -15.01 -19.85 -14.88
C LYS A 59 -14.81 -20.13 -13.39
N TRP A 60 -14.36 -19.12 -12.65
CA TRP A 60 -13.92 -19.24 -11.26
C TRP A 60 -15.05 -19.69 -10.31
N LYS A 61 -16.28 -19.22 -10.54
CA LYS A 61 -17.44 -19.59 -9.72
C LYS A 61 -17.75 -21.08 -9.88
N GLU A 62 -17.82 -21.54 -11.14
CA GLU A 62 -18.06 -22.93 -11.50
C GLU A 62 -16.98 -23.85 -10.91
N ILE A 63 -15.71 -23.44 -11.00
CA ILE A 63 -14.58 -24.18 -10.40
C ILE A 63 -14.71 -24.28 -8.89
N LEU A 64 -15.01 -23.17 -8.21
CA LEU A 64 -15.13 -23.15 -6.75
C LEU A 64 -16.29 -24.02 -6.26
N GLU A 65 -17.41 -23.99 -6.97
CA GLU A 65 -18.61 -24.74 -6.59
C GLU A 65 -18.46 -26.24 -6.89
N PHE A 66 -17.82 -26.60 -8.02
CA PHE A 66 -17.58 -28.00 -8.37
C PHE A 66 -16.56 -28.68 -7.44
N TYR A 67 -15.51 -27.96 -7.01
CA TYR A 67 -14.47 -28.46 -6.12
C TYR A 67 -14.59 -27.87 -4.70
N LYS A 68 -15.81 -27.61 -4.23
CA LYS A 68 -16.07 -26.88 -2.99
C LYS A 68 -15.42 -27.54 -1.77
N ASP A 69 -15.43 -28.87 -1.72
CA ASP A 69 -14.90 -29.65 -0.60
C ASP A 69 -13.37 -29.78 -0.64
N ASP A 70 -12.76 -29.60 -1.82
CA ASP A 70 -11.29 -29.61 -2.00
C ASP A 70 -10.66 -28.23 -1.71
N PHE A 71 -11.46 -27.17 -1.67
CA PHE A 71 -11.03 -25.83 -1.27
C PHE A 71 -11.36 -25.57 0.19
N ARG A 72 -10.57 -24.71 0.84
CA ARG A 72 -10.97 -24.23 2.17
C ARG A 72 -12.31 -23.51 2.11
N PRO A 73 -13.23 -23.70 3.08
CA PRO A 73 -14.59 -23.16 3.03
C PRO A 73 -14.68 -21.64 2.87
N GLU A 74 -13.67 -20.91 3.34
CA GLU A 74 -13.66 -19.46 3.25
C GLU A 74 -13.26 -18.97 1.84
N ARG A 75 -12.70 -19.82 0.97
CA ARG A 75 -12.26 -19.41 -0.38
C ARG A 75 -13.42 -18.83 -1.18
N ARG A 76 -13.15 -17.74 -1.88
CA ARG A 76 -14.09 -17.07 -2.77
C ARG A 76 -13.60 -17.16 -4.20
N MET A 77 -14.53 -17.00 -5.14
CA MET A 77 -14.26 -16.91 -6.58
C MET A 77 -13.08 -15.98 -6.90
N LYS A 78 -13.04 -14.81 -6.26
CA LYS A 78 -11.98 -13.82 -6.45
C LYS A 78 -10.61 -14.31 -5.97
N ASP A 79 -10.57 -15.11 -4.91
CA ASP A 79 -9.33 -15.67 -4.38
C ASP A 79 -8.69 -16.63 -5.40
N LEU A 80 -9.48 -17.43 -6.11
CA LEU A 80 -9.02 -18.32 -7.19
C LEU A 80 -8.45 -17.53 -8.37
N CYS A 81 -9.19 -16.52 -8.83
CA CYS A 81 -8.75 -15.62 -9.90
C CYS A 81 -7.41 -14.94 -9.55
N ASP A 82 -7.31 -14.35 -8.35
CA ASP A 82 -6.11 -13.68 -7.88
C ASP A 82 -4.93 -14.64 -7.71
N LYS A 83 -5.18 -15.85 -7.22
CA LYS A 83 -4.13 -16.87 -7.09
C LYS A 83 -3.60 -17.30 -8.46
N TYR A 84 -4.50 -17.60 -9.40
CA TYR A 84 -4.09 -17.99 -10.75
C TYR A 84 -3.29 -16.86 -11.43
N ARG A 85 -3.75 -15.61 -11.33
CA ARG A 85 -3.02 -14.44 -11.82
C ARG A 85 -1.61 -14.35 -11.24
N CYS A 86 -1.45 -14.57 -9.94
CA CYS A 86 -0.14 -14.59 -9.28
C CYS A 86 0.75 -15.75 -9.74
N VAL A 87 0.18 -16.91 -10.05
CA VAL A 87 0.95 -18.07 -10.56
C VAL A 87 1.40 -17.84 -12.00
N GLU A 88 0.55 -17.29 -12.84
CA GLU A 88 0.83 -17.02 -14.26
C GLU A 88 1.81 -15.86 -14.44
N ASN A 89 1.60 -14.75 -13.72
CA ASN A 89 2.31 -13.49 -13.97
C ASN A 89 3.31 -13.12 -12.87
N GLY A 90 3.39 -13.91 -11.81
CA GLY A 90 4.08 -13.51 -10.57
C GLY A 90 3.32 -12.41 -9.81
N PRO A 91 3.78 -12.04 -8.60
CA PRO A 91 3.22 -10.92 -7.85
C PRO A 91 3.43 -9.62 -8.61
N THR A 92 2.38 -8.79 -8.75
CA THR A 92 2.48 -7.47 -9.42
C THR A 92 3.64 -6.63 -8.88
N GLY A 93 3.81 -6.62 -7.54
CA GLY A 93 4.90 -5.93 -6.85
C GLY A 93 6.31 -6.34 -7.28
N ALA A 94 6.50 -7.58 -7.74
CA ALA A 94 7.82 -8.09 -8.08
C ALA A 94 8.42 -7.37 -9.30
N LYS A 95 7.57 -6.94 -10.24
CA LYS A 95 7.97 -6.33 -11.51
C LYS A 95 8.34 -4.84 -11.40
N HIS A 96 7.99 -4.18 -10.31
CA HIS A 96 8.30 -2.75 -10.16
C HIS A 96 9.79 -2.53 -9.89
N PRO A 97 10.44 -1.58 -10.59
CA PRO A 97 11.82 -1.21 -10.32
C PRO A 97 11.94 -0.55 -8.95
N HIS A 98 13.13 -0.60 -8.37
CA HIS A 98 13.44 0.24 -7.21
C HIS A 98 13.53 1.70 -7.65
N LYS A 99 13.00 2.57 -6.81
CA LYS A 99 13.04 4.03 -6.93
C LYS A 99 13.56 4.63 -5.63
N PHE A 100 14.00 5.87 -5.70
CA PHE A 100 14.32 6.67 -4.53
C PHE A 100 13.11 7.50 -4.14
N PHE A 101 12.78 7.45 -2.86
CA PHE A 101 11.72 8.22 -2.24
C PHE A 101 12.33 9.07 -1.13
N TRP A 102 11.72 10.21 -0.79
CA TRP A 102 12.15 11.04 0.33
C TRP A 102 10.95 11.57 1.11
N GLU A 103 11.20 11.99 2.35
CA GLU A 103 10.20 12.65 3.17
C GLU A 103 10.06 14.12 2.77
N VAL A 104 8.83 14.64 2.79
CA VAL A 104 8.53 16.07 2.60
C VAL A 104 7.68 16.61 3.75
N ASP A 105 7.75 17.92 3.97
CA ASP A 105 6.90 18.63 4.93
C ASP A 105 5.49 18.88 4.38
N ASN A 106 4.70 19.70 5.09
CA ASN A 106 3.33 20.05 4.69
C ASN A 106 3.29 20.93 3.41
N GLU A 107 4.36 21.65 3.12
CA GLU A 107 4.51 22.52 1.95
C GLU A 107 5.16 21.79 0.77
N SER A 108 5.36 20.47 0.89
CA SER A 108 6.04 19.61 -0.10
C SER A 108 7.54 19.87 -0.23
N ASN A 109 8.16 20.58 0.71
CA ASN A 109 9.61 20.75 0.72
C ASN A 109 10.30 19.50 1.28
N PRO A 110 11.44 19.07 0.71
CA PRO A 110 12.20 17.92 1.23
C PRO A 110 12.64 18.13 2.68
N ILE A 111 12.40 17.12 3.53
CA ILE A 111 12.96 17.09 4.88
C ILE A 111 14.40 16.59 4.78
N CYS A 112 15.32 17.44 5.22
CA CYS A 112 16.75 17.17 5.18
C CYS A 112 17.32 16.87 6.57
N VAL A 113 18.30 15.96 6.63
CA VAL A 113 19.14 15.72 7.81
C VAL A 113 20.54 16.18 7.44
N ASN A 114 21.13 17.08 8.23
CA ASN A 114 22.43 17.69 7.94
C ASN A 114 22.52 18.37 6.55
N GLY A 115 21.39 18.92 6.07
CA GLY A 115 21.32 19.58 4.75
C GLY A 115 21.08 18.63 3.57
N GLU A 116 21.06 17.31 3.78
CA GLU A 116 20.84 16.32 2.73
C GLU A 116 19.47 15.64 2.86
N LYS A 117 18.84 15.36 1.71
CA LYS A 117 17.59 14.61 1.66
C LYS A 117 17.82 13.17 2.13
N VAL A 118 16.95 12.67 2.99
CA VAL A 118 16.97 11.25 3.37
C VAL A 118 16.30 10.41 2.27
N LEU A 119 17.08 9.57 1.59
CA LEU A 119 16.61 8.74 0.48
C LEU A 119 16.28 7.30 0.90
N TYR A 120 15.09 6.84 0.56
CA TYR A 120 14.62 5.46 0.75
C TYR A 120 14.59 4.73 -0.60
N LYS A 121 15.48 3.76 -0.80
CA LYS A 121 15.53 2.94 -2.03
C LYS A 121 14.61 1.72 -1.92
N CYS A 122 13.43 1.76 -2.51
CA CYS A 122 12.46 0.66 -2.46
C CYS A 122 11.56 0.62 -3.70
N LYS A 123 10.61 -0.33 -3.79
CA LYS A 123 9.74 -0.46 -4.97
C LYS A 123 8.48 0.42 -4.89
N HIS A 124 8.04 0.73 -3.69
CA HIS A 124 6.74 1.37 -3.47
C HIS A 124 6.81 2.47 -2.40
N PRO A 125 6.04 3.56 -2.55
CA PRO A 125 6.03 4.65 -1.58
C PRO A 125 5.58 4.18 -0.17
N HIS A 126 4.69 3.19 -0.07
CA HIS A 126 4.31 2.60 1.22
C HIS A 126 5.50 1.95 1.97
N GLN A 127 6.47 1.37 1.24
CA GLN A 127 7.68 0.82 1.87
C GLN A 127 8.56 1.95 2.41
N ALA A 128 8.75 3.02 1.62
CA ALA A 128 9.47 4.22 2.06
C ALA A 128 8.80 4.86 3.29
N ALA A 129 7.47 4.99 3.28
CA ALA A 129 6.71 5.50 4.41
C ALA A 129 6.93 4.67 5.67
N ARG A 130 7.01 3.34 5.53
CA ARG A 130 7.32 2.44 6.64
C ARG A 130 8.76 2.60 7.15
N TYR A 131 9.74 2.78 6.26
CA TYR A 131 11.13 3.03 6.67
C TYR A 131 11.27 4.40 7.36
N CYS A 132 10.66 5.43 6.80
CA CYS A 132 10.55 6.75 7.42
C CYS A 132 9.89 6.66 8.80
N ALA A 133 8.79 5.92 8.92
CA ALA A 133 8.14 5.66 10.19
C ALA A 133 9.15 5.07 11.19
N PHE A 134 9.86 3.99 10.86
CA PHE A 134 10.83 3.36 11.77
C PHE A 134 11.94 4.29 12.28
N SER A 135 12.30 5.34 11.53
CA SER A 135 13.26 6.34 11.99
C SER A 135 12.70 7.38 12.97
N LYS A 136 11.38 7.48 13.10
CA LYS A 136 10.73 8.44 14.00
C LYS A 136 10.59 7.89 15.42
N SER A 137 10.72 8.79 16.40
CA SER A 137 10.42 8.50 17.80
C SER A 137 8.90 8.55 18.04
N PHE A 138 8.25 7.41 18.24
CA PHE A 138 6.82 7.33 18.52
C PHE A 138 6.51 7.42 20.01
N LYS A 139 5.43 8.11 20.33
CA LYS A 139 4.70 7.94 21.59
C LYS A 139 3.57 6.91 21.35
N GLU A 140 3.19 6.18 22.40
CA GLU A 140 2.15 5.15 22.32
C GLU A 140 0.81 5.74 21.85
N ASN A 141 0.10 5.01 20.97
CA ASN A 141 -1.20 5.39 20.40
C ASN A 141 -1.26 6.73 19.66
N VAL A 142 -0.12 7.36 19.35
CA VAL A 142 -0.10 8.59 18.55
C VAL A 142 -0.03 8.25 17.07
N ASN A 143 -0.94 8.83 16.30
CA ASN A 143 -0.90 8.83 14.85
C ASN A 143 0.14 9.84 14.35
N ILE A 144 0.98 9.44 13.40
CA ILE A 144 1.94 10.32 12.74
C ILE A 144 1.66 10.35 11.25
N ILE A 145 1.55 11.56 10.69
CA ILE A 145 1.44 11.75 9.26
C ILE A 145 2.83 11.72 8.63
N ILE A 146 2.97 10.94 7.56
CA ILE A 146 4.20 10.76 6.79
C ILE A 146 3.90 11.08 5.34
N ARG A 147 4.63 12.04 4.77
CA ARG A 147 4.52 12.41 3.36
C ARG A 147 5.76 11.94 2.63
N ILE A 148 5.54 11.09 1.63
CA ILE A 148 6.60 10.51 0.82
C ILE A 148 6.47 11.04 -0.59
N ALA A 149 7.57 11.59 -1.10
CA ALA A 149 7.66 12.08 -2.46
C ALA A 149 8.63 11.24 -3.31
N TYR A 150 8.44 11.29 -4.62
CA TYR A 150 9.38 10.84 -5.63
C TYR A 150 9.17 11.62 -6.93
N GLU A 151 10.19 11.62 -7.79
CA GLU A 151 10.10 12.21 -9.13
C GLU A 151 10.00 11.10 -10.18
N GLU A 152 9.11 11.30 -11.16
CA GLU A 152 8.98 10.45 -12.34
C GLU A 152 8.40 11.28 -13.48
N ASN A 153 9.04 11.23 -14.66
CA ASN A 153 8.71 12.05 -15.83
C ASN A 153 8.69 13.55 -15.52
N GLU A 154 9.74 14.05 -14.85
CA GLU A 154 9.91 15.47 -14.48
C GLU A 154 8.80 16.03 -13.57
N LYS A 155 7.97 15.15 -13.02
CA LYS A 155 6.87 15.50 -12.13
C LYS A 155 7.12 14.95 -10.74
N LEU A 156 6.82 15.78 -9.73
CA LEU A 156 6.82 15.39 -8.32
C LEU A 156 5.51 14.68 -7.98
N TRP A 157 5.63 13.53 -7.35
CA TRP A 157 4.50 12.70 -6.91
C TRP A 157 4.54 12.55 -5.41
N ILE A 158 3.41 12.83 -4.74
CA ILE A 158 3.33 12.82 -3.27
C ILE A 158 2.29 11.80 -2.82
N HIS A 159 2.66 11.04 -1.79
CA HIS A 159 1.81 10.11 -1.08
C HIS A 159 1.79 10.42 0.41
N ILE A 160 0.59 10.46 0.98
CA ILE A 160 0.38 10.69 2.40
C ILE A 160 -0.02 9.39 3.06
N TYR A 161 0.65 9.11 4.17
CA TYR A 161 0.39 7.96 5.01
C TYR A 161 0.15 8.41 6.45
N VAL A 162 -0.67 7.65 7.18
CA VAL A 162 -0.71 7.67 8.63
C VAL A 162 0.03 6.45 9.14
N ALA A 163 0.87 6.65 10.15
CA ALA A 163 1.59 5.59 10.85
C ALA A 163 1.15 5.54 12.31
N ARG A 164 0.94 4.33 12.84
CA ARG A 164 0.61 4.06 14.24
C ARG A 164 1.46 2.93 14.77
N TYR A 165 1.96 3.11 15.99
CA TYR A 165 2.69 2.07 16.70
C TYR A 165 1.72 1.14 17.42
N ASN A 166 1.84 -0.17 17.17
CA ASN A 166 1.07 -1.19 17.88
C ASN A 166 2.00 -1.96 18.81
N ASN A 167 1.76 -1.83 20.12
CA ASN A 167 2.51 -2.51 21.18
C ASN A 167 1.86 -3.84 21.59
N GLY A 168 1.10 -4.47 20.68
CA GLY A 168 0.55 -5.81 20.91
C GLY A 168 1.64 -6.78 21.36
N SER A 169 1.27 -7.64 22.32
CA SER A 169 2.02 -8.46 23.28
C SER A 169 3.23 -9.30 22.80
N ALA A 170 3.69 -9.15 21.56
CA ALA A 170 4.70 -9.98 20.94
C ALA A 170 5.98 -9.20 20.65
N LYS A 171 6.87 -9.03 21.64
CA LYS A 171 8.35 -8.85 21.59
C LYS A 171 9.02 -7.97 20.50
N ARG A 172 8.31 -7.32 19.56
CA ARG A 172 8.85 -6.56 18.44
C ARG A 172 7.97 -5.35 18.15
N LYS A 173 8.64 -4.21 18.01
CA LYS A 173 8.08 -2.95 17.51
C LYS A 173 7.32 -3.18 16.20
N SER A 174 5.99 -3.09 16.22
CA SER A 174 5.18 -3.24 15.01
C SER A 174 4.56 -1.88 14.63
N ILE A 175 4.98 -1.34 13.49
CA ILE A 175 4.43 -0.10 12.93
C ILE A 175 3.45 -0.47 11.82
N ASN A 176 2.21 0.01 11.95
CA ASN A 176 1.21 -0.04 10.90
C ASN A 176 1.25 1.27 10.12
N VAL A 177 1.26 1.20 8.79
CA VAL A 177 1.23 2.37 7.91
C VAL A 177 0.08 2.21 6.93
N ARG A 178 -0.77 3.23 6.82
CA ARG A 178 -1.93 3.26 5.94
C ARG A 178 -1.88 4.48 5.04
N LYS A 179 -2.23 4.28 3.76
CA LYS A 179 -2.31 5.39 2.80
C LYS A 179 -3.56 6.21 3.11
N LEU A 180 -3.39 7.51 3.30
CA LEU A 180 -4.49 8.47 3.42
C LEU A 180 -4.85 9.02 2.04
N ALA A 181 -3.84 9.53 1.34
CA ALA A 181 -3.99 10.13 0.03
C ALA A 181 -2.74 9.86 -0.80
N GLY A 182 -2.80 10.13 -2.09
CA GLY A 182 -1.58 10.23 -2.88
C GLY A 182 -1.78 9.93 -4.34
N GLN A 183 -0.94 10.58 -5.13
CA GLN A 183 -1.02 10.58 -6.59
C GLN A 183 -0.04 9.55 -7.15
N SER A 184 -0.40 8.91 -8.26
CA SER A 184 0.55 8.08 -9.00
C SER A 184 0.30 8.22 -10.49
N PRO A 185 1.33 8.07 -11.33
CA PRO A 185 1.17 8.12 -12.79
C PRO A 185 0.25 7.00 -13.32
N TYR A 186 0.01 5.97 -12.51
CA TYR A 186 -0.77 4.79 -12.86
C TYR A 186 -2.25 4.86 -12.42
N ARG A 187 -2.65 5.87 -11.64
CA ARG A 187 -4.02 6.03 -11.14
C ARG A 187 -4.52 7.47 -11.31
N ARG A 188 -5.55 7.65 -12.12
CA ARG A 188 -6.20 8.95 -12.38
C ARG A 188 -7.26 9.33 -11.35
N ASP A 189 -7.68 8.40 -10.49
CA ASP A 189 -8.77 8.56 -9.52
C ASP A 189 -8.34 9.08 -8.14
N GLY A 190 -7.04 9.30 -7.91
CA GLY A 190 -6.53 9.93 -6.68
C GLY A 190 -6.56 9.07 -5.41
N MET A 191 -6.94 7.78 -5.50
CA MET A 191 -7.00 6.81 -4.37
C MET A 191 -5.86 5.78 -4.40
#